data_AF-A0A6I5CL69-F1
#
_entry.id   AF-A0A6I5CL69-F1
#
_cell.length_a   1.000
_cell.length_b   1.000
_cell.length_c   1.000
_cell.angle_alpha   90.00
_cell.angle_beta   90.00
_cell.angle_gamma   90.00
#
_symmetry.space_group_name_H-M   'P 1'
#
loop_
_entity.id
_entity.type
_entity.pdbx_description
1 polymer ?
#
loop_
_entity_poly.entity_id
_entity_poly.type
_entity_poly.pdbx_seq_one_letter_code
_entity_poly.pdbx_strand_id
1 'polypeptide(L)'
;MLTEVTATRYLAPLRSGGSVPGIVEADDLGTYVVKFTGSAQGRKALVAEVIVGELARALGLRFPELVLVHFDPAIAAHEPYQEVRELHGASAGVNLGMDYLPGARDFTPEVARTF
;
A
#
# COMPACT_ATOMS: atom_id res chain seq x y z
N MET A 1 13.41 -11.89 -3.83
CA MET A 1 12.67 -11.18 -4.92
C MET A 1 11.25 -11.04 -4.42
N LEU A 2 10.64 -9.86 -4.54
CA LEU A 2 9.28 -9.64 -4.05
C LEU A 2 8.29 -10.44 -4.90
N THR A 3 7.26 -10.99 -4.27
CA THR A 3 6.16 -11.67 -4.97
C THR A 3 5.38 -10.66 -5.80
N GLU A 4 4.92 -11.07 -6.98
CA GLU A 4 4.03 -10.28 -7.82
C GLU A 4 2.59 -10.76 -7.68
N VAL A 5 1.65 -9.83 -7.55
CA VAL A 5 0.21 -10.10 -7.44
C VAL A 5 -0.59 -9.12 -8.31
N THR A 6 -1.78 -9.51 -8.72
CA THR A 6 -2.69 -8.65 -9.49
C THR A 6 -3.79 -8.14 -8.58
N ALA A 7 -3.95 -6.81 -8.47
CA ALA A 7 -5.08 -6.24 -7.73
C ALA A 7 -6.40 -6.57 -8.44
N THR A 8 -7.33 -7.18 -7.71
CA THR A 8 -8.63 -7.61 -8.24
C THR A 8 -9.75 -6.68 -7.81
N ARG A 9 -9.62 -6.03 -6.65
CA ARG A 9 -10.63 -5.10 -6.13
C ARG A 9 -10.02 -4.00 -5.30
N TYR A 10 -10.42 -2.76 -5.56
CA TYR A 10 -10.16 -1.63 -4.65
C TYR A 10 -11.22 -1.58 -3.56
N LEU A 11 -10.79 -1.55 -2.29
CA LEU A 11 -11.68 -1.55 -1.13
C LEU A 11 -11.91 -0.15 -0.59
N ALA A 12 -10.83 0.59 -0.28
CA ALA A 12 -10.92 1.91 0.32
C ALA A 12 -9.59 2.67 0.27
N PRO A 13 -9.61 4.01 0.31
CA PRO A 13 -8.42 4.81 0.57
C PRO A 13 -8.08 4.83 2.07
N LEU A 14 -6.79 4.78 2.38
CA LEU A 14 -6.25 5.18 3.68
C LEU A 14 -5.98 6.69 3.64
N ARG A 15 -6.69 7.43 4.50
CA ARG A 15 -6.69 8.90 4.49
C ARG A 15 -5.67 9.53 5.44
N SER A 16 -4.77 8.73 6.01
CA SER A 16 -3.68 9.24 6.84
C SER A 16 -2.51 9.68 5.97
N GLY A 17 -2.08 10.93 6.13
CA GLY A 17 -0.95 11.49 5.39
C GLY A 17 -1.24 11.87 3.93
N GLY A 18 -0.25 12.47 3.27
CA GLY A 18 -0.39 13.06 1.94
C GLY A 18 -0.19 12.10 0.75
N SER A 19 0.11 10.82 0.98
CA SER A 19 0.36 9.84 -0.10
C SER A 19 -0.88 9.04 -0.50
N VAL A 20 -1.96 9.11 0.29
CA VAL A 20 -3.26 8.46 0.07
C VAL A 20 -3.13 7.00 -0.43
N PRO A 21 -2.55 6.09 0.36
CA PRO A 21 -2.48 4.69 -0.01
C PRO A 21 -3.87 4.06 -0.13
N GLY A 22 -4.00 2.95 -0.86
CA GLY A 22 -5.26 2.23 -1.06
C GLY A 22 -5.22 0.84 -0.44
N ILE A 23 -6.36 0.32 0.00
CA ILE A 23 -6.51 -1.10 0.35
C ILE A 23 -7.06 -1.83 -0.87
N VAL A 24 -6.41 -2.93 -1.27
CA VAL A 24 -6.85 -3.78 -2.37
C VAL A 24 -6.91 -5.24 -1.97
N GLU A 25 -7.83 -6.00 -2.58
CA GLU A 25 -7.75 -7.46 -2.66
C GLU A 25 -6.94 -7.84 -3.91
N ALA A 26 -6.24 -8.97 -3.87
CA ALA A 26 -5.45 -9.48 -4.99
C ALA A 26 -5.85 -10.91 -5.40
N ASP A 27 -5.26 -11.40 -6.49
CA ASP A 27 -5.51 -12.71 -7.11
C ASP A 27 -5.02 -13.90 -6.27
N ASP A 28 -4.12 -13.66 -5.33
CA ASP A 28 -3.64 -14.65 -4.35
C ASP A 28 -4.49 -14.73 -3.08
N LEU A 29 -5.67 -14.10 -3.09
CA LEU A 29 -6.59 -13.97 -1.94
C LEU A 29 -6.04 -13.12 -0.79
N GLY A 30 -4.90 -12.43 -0.99
CA GLY A 30 -4.33 -11.48 -0.05
C GLY A 30 -5.06 -10.12 -0.04
N THR A 31 -4.86 -9.36 1.04
CA THR A 31 -5.29 -7.96 1.14
C THR A 31 -4.06 -7.09 1.39
N TYR A 32 -3.90 -6.03 0.62
CA TYR A 32 -2.69 -5.20 0.64
C TYR A 32 -3.00 -3.73 0.81
N VAL A 33 -2.14 -3.04 1.56
CA VAL A 33 -1.98 -1.60 1.50
C VAL A 33 -1.07 -1.26 0.32
N VAL A 34 -1.62 -0.65 -0.71
CA VAL A 34 -0.91 -0.23 -1.92
C VAL A 34 -0.43 1.20 -1.78
N LYS A 35 0.88 1.39 -1.91
CA LYS A 35 1.55 2.67 -2.05
C LYS A 35 1.72 2.97 -3.54
N PHE A 36 0.96 3.96 -4.00
CA PHE A 36 0.85 4.32 -5.41
C PHE A 36 2.08 5.08 -5.93
N THR A 37 2.55 4.69 -7.12
CA THR A 37 3.70 5.26 -7.82
C THR A 37 3.49 6.70 -8.27
N GLY A 38 2.24 7.09 -8.57
CA GLY A 38 1.84 8.45 -8.90
C GLY A 38 1.71 9.38 -7.70
N SER A 39 1.98 8.91 -6.48
CA SER A 39 1.93 9.77 -5.28
C SER A 39 3.02 10.84 -5.30
N ALA A 40 2.75 11.98 -4.64
CA ALA A 40 3.68 13.12 -4.60
C ALA A 40 5.06 12.80 -4.01
N GLN A 41 5.17 11.72 -3.20
CA GLN A 41 6.44 11.24 -2.63
C GLN A 41 7.35 10.59 -3.69
N GLY A 42 6.75 10.10 -4.79
CA GLY A 42 7.44 9.56 -5.94
C GLY A 42 8.15 8.22 -5.72
N ARG A 43 8.69 7.67 -6.81
CA ARG A 43 9.29 6.32 -6.84
C ARG A 43 10.46 6.13 -5.86
N LYS A 44 11.22 7.18 -5.53
CA LYS A 44 12.34 7.09 -4.58
C LYS A 44 11.86 6.70 -3.17
N ALA A 45 10.69 7.18 -2.75
CA ALA A 45 10.10 6.79 -1.48
C ALA A 45 9.73 5.30 -1.47
N LEU A 46 9.19 4.78 -2.58
CA LEU A 46 8.88 3.35 -2.71
C LEU A 46 10.14 2.48 -2.71
N VAL A 47 11.23 2.93 -3.34
CA VAL A 47 12.52 2.23 -3.27
C VAL A 47 13.05 2.20 -1.84
N ALA A 48 12.95 3.31 -1.10
CA ALA A 48 13.35 3.34 0.30
C ALA A 48 12.51 2.39 1.15
N GLU A 49 11.19 2.32 0.90
CA GLU A 49 10.30 1.37 1.56
C GLU A 49 10.73 -0.09 1.35
N VAL A 50 11.06 -0.48 0.11
CA VAL A 50 11.56 -1.82 -0.21
C VAL A 50 12.86 -2.10 0.53
N ILE A 51 13.83 -1.18 0.44
CA ILE A 51 15.15 -1.38 1.06
C ILE A 51 15.02 -1.54 2.57
N VAL A 52 14.27 -0.65 3.23
CA VAL A 52 14.15 -0.65 4.69
C VAL A 52 13.29 -1.82 5.18
N GLY A 53 12.20 -2.15 4.47
CA GLY A 53 11.35 -3.28 4.81
C GLY A 53 12.07 -4.62 4.70
N GLU A 54 12.76 -4.85 3.58
CA GLU A 54 13.53 -6.08 3.39
C GLU A 54 14.72 -6.16 4.35
N LEU A 55 15.36 -5.04 4.67
CA LEU A 55 16.39 -4.99 5.72
C LEU A 55 15.81 -5.37 7.09
N ALA A 56 14.65 -4.83 7.47
CA ALA A 56 14.00 -5.17 8.72
C ALA A 56 13.67 -6.67 8.81
N ARG A 57 13.16 -7.26 7.73
CA ARG A 57 12.90 -8.71 7.64
C ARG A 57 14.19 -9.52 7.75
N ALA A 58 15.26 -9.12 7.06
CA ALA A 58 16.56 -9.78 7.14
C ALA A 58 17.17 -9.73 8.56
N LEU A 59 16.86 -8.69 9.33
CA LEU A 59 17.23 -8.55 10.74
C LEU A 59 16.32 -9.32 11.71
N GLY A 60 15.30 -10.03 11.21
CA GLY A 60 14.36 -10.81 12.03
C GLY A 60 13.28 -9.99 12.73
N LEU A 61 13.08 -8.71 12.34
CA LEU A 61 11.97 -7.92 12.83
C LEU A 61 10.66 -8.42 12.22
N ARG A 62 9.55 -8.32 12.97
CA ARG A 62 8.20 -8.65 12.50
C ARG A 62 7.68 -7.54 11.56
N PHE A 63 8.27 -7.47 10.38
CA PHE A 63 7.89 -6.52 9.34
C PHE A 63 6.96 -7.21 8.32
N PRO A 64 5.82 -6.59 7.95
CA PRO A 64 4.85 -7.18 7.02
C PRO A 64 5.50 -7.52 5.67
N GLU A 65 4.92 -8.46 4.93
CA GLU A 65 5.42 -8.80 3.61
C GLU A 65 5.21 -7.65 2.61
N LEU A 66 6.19 -7.48 1.72
CA LEU A 66 6.13 -6.55 0.60
C LEU A 66 5.90 -7.32 -0.70
N VAL A 67 5.04 -6.80 -1.56
CA VAL A 67 4.70 -7.38 -2.85
C VAL A 67 4.70 -6.32 -3.95
N LEU A 68 4.90 -6.73 -5.19
CA LEU A 68 4.66 -5.90 -6.35
C LEU A 68 3.22 -6.11 -6.80
N VAL A 69 2.43 -5.03 -6.82
CA VAL A 69 1.01 -5.07 -7.14
C VAL A 69 0.78 -4.50 -8.53
N HIS A 70 0.34 -5.34 -9.47
CA HIS A 70 -0.17 -4.88 -10.75
C HIS A 70 -1.57 -4.27 -10.55
N PHE A 71 -1.69 -2.97 -10.79
CA PHE A 71 -2.89 -2.19 -10.54
C PHE A 71 -3.49 -1.63 -11.84
N ASP A 72 -4.76 -1.97 -12.09
CA ASP A 72 -5.58 -1.36 -13.13
C ASP A 72 -6.52 -0.32 -12.47
N PRO A 73 -6.41 0.99 -12.81
CA PRO A 73 -7.29 2.02 -12.27
C PRO A 73 -8.79 1.75 -12.46
N ALA A 74 -9.19 0.91 -13.43
CA ALA A 74 -10.58 0.55 -13.66
C ALA A 74 -11.24 -0.11 -12.42
N ILE A 75 -10.49 -0.88 -11.62
CA ILE A 75 -11.04 -1.53 -10.40
C ILE A 75 -11.43 -0.51 -9.32
N ALA A 76 -10.92 0.71 -9.41
CA ALA A 76 -11.16 1.81 -8.49
C ALA A 76 -12.03 2.94 -9.10
N ALA A 77 -12.71 2.69 -10.24
CA ALA A 77 -13.50 3.70 -10.95
C ALA A 77 -14.64 4.32 -10.12
N HIS A 78 -15.08 3.63 -9.07
CA HIS A 78 -16.13 4.07 -8.15
C HIS A 78 -15.64 5.07 -7.08
N GLU A 79 -14.35 5.40 -7.05
CA GLU A 79 -13.76 6.32 -6.08
C GLU A 79 -14.36 7.73 -6.23
N PRO A 80 -15.04 8.28 -5.20
CA PRO A 80 -15.74 9.57 -5.30
C PRO A 80 -14.80 10.77 -5.43
N TYR A 81 -13.58 10.74 -4.88
CA TYR A 81 -12.69 11.90 -4.88
C TYR A 81 -11.85 11.97 -6.15
N GLN A 82 -11.92 13.11 -6.85
CA GLN A 82 -11.20 13.34 -8.10
C GLN A 82 -9.68 13.18 -7.94
N GLU A 83 -9.10 13.78 -6.89
CA GLU A 83 -7.66 13.71 -6.62
C GLU A 83 -7.17 12.27 -6.47
N VAL A 84 -7.99 11.40 -5.87
CA VAL A 84 -7.67 9.98 -5.70
C VAL A 84 -7.80 9.22 -7.01
N ARG A 85 -8.81 9.54 -7.84
CA ARG A 85 -8.91 8.99 -9.21
C ARG A 85 -7.73 9.40 -10.09
N GLU A 86 -7.27 10.63 -9.98
CA GLU A 86 -6.08 11.13 -10.69
C GLU A 86 -4.82 10.39 -10.23
N LEU A 87 -4.66 10.19 -8.92
CA LEU A 87 -3.59 9.38 -8.34
C LEU A 87 -3.63 7.94 -8.88
N HIS A 88 -4.80 7.30 -8.86
CA HIS A 88 -4.97 5.95 -9.40
C HIS A 88 -4.60 5.90 -10.88
N GLY A 89 -5.11 6.83 -11.69
CA GLY A 89 -4.80 6.93 -13.13
C GLY A 89 -3.31 7.11 -13.42
N ALA A 90 -2.62 7.92 -12.62
CA ALA A 90 -1.16 8.12 -12.71
C ALA A 90 -0.35 6.91 -12.22
N SER A 91 -1.01 5.91 -11.63
CA SER A 91 -0.37 4.75 -10.99
C SER A 91 -0.73 3.43 -11.67
N ALA A 92 -1.19 3.44 -12.92
CA ALA A 92 -1.44 2.21 -13.68
C ALA A 92 -0.14 1.36 -13.81
N GLY A 93 -0.28 0.05 -13.64
CA GLY A 93 0.84 -0.90 -13.67
C GLY A 93 1.38 -1.24 -12.28
N VAL A 94 2.70 -1.40 -12.15
CA VAL A 94 3.32 -1.94 -10.93
C VAL A 94 3.42 -0.88 -9.83
N ASN A 95 2.84 -1.20 -8.67
CA ASN A 95 2.93 -0.44 -7.43
C ASN A 95 3.51 -1.32 -6.30
N LEU A 96 3.74 -0.71 -5.13
CA LEU A 96 4.24 -1.43 -3.97
C LEU A 96 3.07 -1.77 -3.04
N GLY A 97 2.85 -3.05 -2.78
CA GLY A 97 1.93 -3.54 -1.76
C GLY A 97 2.67 -3.91 -0.48
N MET A 98 2.01 -3.70 0.65
CA MET A 98 2.39 -4.21 1.96
C MET A 98 1.21 -4.99 2.52
N ASP A 99 1.47 -6.15 3.12
CA ASP A 99 0.41 -6.95 3.74
C ASP A 99 -0.45 -6.12 4.71
N TYR A 100 -1.77 -6.18 4.54
CA TYR A 100 -2.71 -5.45 5.37
C TYR A 100 -2.96 -6.23 6.66
N LEU A 101 -2.42 -5.73 7.77
CA LEU A 101 -2.61 -6.34 9.09
C LEU A 101 -3.92 -5.86 9.74
N PRO A 102 -4.93 -6.74 9.90
CA PRO A 102 -6.18 -6.36 10.56
C PRO A 102 -5.90 -5.93 12.00
N GLY A 103 -6.41 -4.75 12.37
CA GLY A 103 -6.20 -4.19 13.71
C GLY A 103 -4.93 -3.37 13.89
N ALA A 104 -4.07 -3.24 12.86
CA ALA A 104 -2.97 -2.27 12.90
C ALA A 104 -3.48 -0.83 13.07
N ARG A 105 -2.73 -0.03 13.81
CA ARG A 105 -3.03 1.37 14.14
C ARG A 105 -1.75 2.18 14.11
N ASP A 106 -1.90 3.47 13.80
CA ASP A 106 -0.81 4.42 13.98
C ASP A 106 -0.40 4.45 15.45
N PHE A 107 0.90 4.40 15.70
CA PHE A 107 1.44 4.47 17.05
C PHE A 107 1.33 5.91 17.57
N THR A 108 0.41 6.13 18.50
CA THR A 108 0.12 7.42 19.13
C THR A 108 0.29 7.32 20.65
N PRO A 109 0.52 8.43 21.37
CA PRO A 109 0.60 8.42 22.83
C PRO A 109 -0.61 7.78 23.51
N GLU A 110 -1.81 7.92 22.94
CA GLU A 110 -3.04 7.33 23.44
C GLU A 110 -3.04 5.82 23.29
N VAL A 111 -2.69 5.32 22.09
CA VAL A 111 -2.59 3.89 21.80
C VAL A 111 -1.50 3.24 22.66
N ALA A 112 -0.38 3.94 22.89
CA ALA A 112 0.72 3.46 23.73
C ALA A 112 0.32 3.23 25.20
N ARG A 113 -0.75 3.87 25.70
CA ARG A 113 -1.25 3.64 27.08
C ARG A 113 -1.98 2.31 27.25
N THR A 114 -2.41 1.71 26.14
CA THR A 114 -3.19 0.46 26.13
C THR A 114 -2.40 -0.75 25.64
N PHE A 115 -1.11 -0.56 25.29
CA PHE A 115 -0.17 -1.60 24.89
C PHE A 115 0.56 -2.21 26.09
#